data_AF-A0A519MVF8-F1
#
_entry.id   AF-A0A519MVF8-F1
#
_cell.length_a   1.000
_cell.length_b   1.000
_cell.length_c   1.000
_cell.angle_alpha   90.00
_cell.angle_beta   90.00
_cell.angle_gamma   90.00
#
_symmetry.space_group_name_H-M   'P 1'
#
loop_
_entity.id
_entity.type
_entity.pdbx_description
1 polymer ?
#
loop_
_entity_poly.entity_id
_entity_poly.type
_entity_poly.pdbx_seq_one_letter_code
_entity_poly.pdbx_strand_id
1 'polypeptide(L)'
;MTILKNQYIISDQTKIIELQSKLSLVKRENWTEIFIDSESNEWITFHPNTEYHGGGNKILYKSPIPTTENLIILAINSDYEDECEAAWKGSVKLLSLQF
;
A
#
# COMPACT_ATOMS: atom_id res chain seq x y z
N MET A 1 -11.44 18.13 4.12
CA MET A 1 -10.11 17.59 3.79
C MET A 1 -10.08 16.17 4.34
N THR A 2 -10.55 15.21 3.54
CA THR A 2 -10.81 13.84 4.03
C THR A 2 -9.51 13.07 3.92
N ILE A 3 -8.72 13.09 5.00
CA ILE A 3 -7.68 12.09 5.19
C ILE A 3 -8.41 10.74 5.12
N LEU A 4 -7.91 9.84 4.29
CA LEU A 4 -8.48 8.52 3.98
C LEU A 4 -8.45 7.63 5.22
N LYS A 5 -9.21 7.98 6.26
CA LYS A 5 -9.21 7.29 7.56
C LYS A 5 -9.58 5.82 7.44
N ASN A 6 -10.26 5.45 6.36
CA ASN A 6 -10.80 4.12 6.17
C ASN A 6 -10.03 3.28 5.13
N GLN A 7 -9.01 3.83 4.46
CA GLN A 7 -8.19 3.04 3.53
C GLN A 7 -6.87 2.64 4.18
N TYR A 8 -6.53 1.35 4.08
CA TYR A 8 -5.31 0.75 4.61
C TYR A 8 -4.30 0.43 3.52
N ILE A 9 -4.76 0.28 2.28
CA ILE A 9 -3.92 -0.09 1.13
C ILE A 9 -4.45 0.54 -0.16
N ILE A 10 -3.56 1.03 -1.03
CA ILE A 10 -3.91 1.86 -2.18
C ILE A 10 -3.05 1.43 -3.38
N SER A 11 -3.69 1.12 -4.52
CA SER A 11 -3.02 0.81 -5.81
C SER A 11 -3.17 1.91 -6.87
N ASP A 12 -4.09 2.85 -6.68
CA ASP A 12 -4.29 3.96 -7.62
C ASP A 12 -3.07 4.89 -7.61
N GLN A 13 -2.37 4.95 -8.75
CA GLN A 13 -1.12 5.71 -8.86
C GLN A 13 -1.31 7.21 -8.67
N THR A 14 -2.44 7.75 -9.12
CA THR A 14 -2.76 9.18 -8.98
C THR A 14 -2.98 9.49 -7.50
N LYS A 15 -3.76 8.67 -6.79
CA LYS A 15 -3.98 8.83 -5.34
C LYS A 15 -2.68 8.69 -4.56
N ILE A 16 -1.81 7.74 -4.92
CA ILE A 16 -0.51 7.57 -4.26
C ILE A 16 0.34 8.82 -4.43
N ILE A 17 0.43 9.40 -5.64
CA ILE A 17 1.19 10.63 -5.88
C ILE A 17 0.62 11.79 -5.07
N GLU A 18 -0.70 11.95 -5.04
CA GLU A 18 -1.36 12.99 -4.24
C GLU A 18 -1.12 12.82 -2.74
N LEU A 19 -1.20 11.59 -2.23
CA LEU A 19 -0.90 11.29 -0.83
C LEU A 19 0.56 11.57 -0.52
N GLN A 20 1.49 11.04 -1.31
CA GLN A 20 2.92 11.27 -1.10
C GLN A 20 3.29 12.75 -1.08
N SER A 21 2.60 13.60 -1.84
CA SER A 21 2.81 15.06 -1.79
C SER A 21 2.40 15.70 -0.45
N LYS A 22 1.57 15.02 0.34
CA LYS A 22 1.04 15.47 1.65
C LYS A 22 1.71 14.74 2.83
N LEU A 23 2.52 13.72 2.57
CA LEU A 23 3.21 12.94 3.59
C LEU A 23 4.66 13.38 3.75
N SER A 24 5.20 13.20 4.94
CA SER A 24 6.63 13.44 5.19
C SER A 24 7.42 12.17 4.91
N LEU A 25 8.37 12.21 3.97
CA LEU A 25 9.29 11.11 3.73
C LEU A 25 10.24 10.98 4.94
N VAL A 26 10.25 9.81 5.56
CA VAL A 26 11.09 9.49 6.73
C VAL A 26 12.31 8.69 6.32
N LYS A 27 12.13 7.73 5.41
CA LYS A 27 13.19 6.81 5.01
C LYS A 27 12.99 6.36 3.56
N ARG A 28 14.09 6.21 2.83
CA ARG A 28 14.12 5.59 1.50
C ARG A 28 15.27 4.60 1.44
N GLU A 29 14.95 3.32 1.23
CA GLU A 29 15.93 2.25 1.04
C GLU A 29 15.52 1.41 -0.18
N ASN A 30 16.39 1.40 -1.20
CA ASN A 30 16.14 0.72 -2.48
C ASN A 30 14.77 1.12 -3.08
N TRP A 31 13.86 0.16 -3.18
CA TRP A 31 12.50 0.30 -3.73
C TRP A 31 11.43 0.51 -2.64
N THR A 32 11.85 0.72 -1.39
CA THR A 32 10.95 0.95 -0.25
C THR A 32 11.10 2.38 0.24
N GLU A 33 9.99 3.08 0.30
CA GLU A 33 9.87 4.42 0.87
C GLU A 33 8.92 4.35 2.07
N ILE A 34 9.32 4.96 3.17
CA ILE A 34 8.52 5.09 4.40
C ILE A 34 8.18 6.55 4.58
N PHE A 35 6.89 6.82 4.70
CA PHE A 35 6.30 8.13 4.89
C PHE A 35 5.55 8.17 6.22
N ILE A 36 5.40 9.36 6.80
CA ILE A 36 4.54 9.61 7.97
C ILE A 36 3.49 10.65 7.62
N ASP A 37 2.24 10.39 8.03
CA ASP A 37 1.14 11.35 7.95
C ASP A 37 1.04 12.27 9.18
N SER A 38 0.13 13.25 9.13
CA SER A 38 -0.09 14.18 10.24
C SER A 38 -0.62 13.53 11.52
N GLU A 39 -1.17 12.33 11.43
CA GLU A 39 -1.68 11.54 12.56
C GLU A 39 -0.59 10.58 13.10
N SER A 40 0.66 10.72 12.66
CA SER A 40 1.80 9.84 13.00
C SER A 40 1.65 8.39 12.53
N ASN A 41 0.79 8.12 11.54
CA ASN A 41 0.76 6.81 10.93
C ASN A 41 1.86 6.67 9.87
N GLU A 42 2.51 5.52 9.85
CA GLU A 42 3.50 5.18 8.83
C GLU A 42 2.82 4.59 7.60
N TRP A 43 3.28 5.03 6.43
CA TRP A 43 2.87 4.57 5.12
C TRP A 43 4.08 4.07 4.35
N ILE A 44 4.00 2.88 3.76
CA ILE A 44 5.15 2.21 3.17
C ILE A 44 4.81 1.83 1.73
N THR A 45 5.75 2.07 0.81
CA THR A 45 5.61 1.63 -0.59
C THR A 45 6.06 0.20 -0.77
N PHE A 46 5.28 -0.54 -1.56
CA PHE A 46 5.59 -1.88 -1.99
C PHE A 46 5.33 -2.01 -3.49
N HIS A 47 6.13 -2.80 -4.21
CA HIS A 47 5.94 -3.01 -5.64
C HIS A 47 5.60 -4.49 -5.92
N PRO A 48 4.33 -4.83 -6.19
CA PRO A 48 3.98 -6.18 -6.64
C PRO A 48 4.65 -6.47 -7.98
N ASN A 49 5.19 -7.69 -8.13
CA ASN A 49 5.71 -8.25 -9.38
C ASN A 49 7.02 -7.64 -9.93
N THR A 50 7.87 -7.05 -9.09
CA THR A 50 9.17 -6.50 -9.52
C THR A 50 10.33 -7.49 -9.56
N GLU A 51 10.06 -8.80 -9.50
CA GLU A 51 11.13 -9.81 -9.49
C GLU A 51 12.05 -9.74 -10.71
N TYR A 52 11.65 -9.07 -11.80
CA TYR A 52 12.49 -9.01 -12.99
C TYR A 52 12.74 -7.64 -13.65
N HIS A 53 11.84 -6.63 -13.62
CA HIS A 53 12.06 -5.42 -14.45
C HIS A 53 11.49 -4.09 -13.95
N GLY A 54 11.33 -3.88 -12.63
CA GLY A 54 11.01 -2.55 -12.08
C GLY A 54 9.73 -1.86 -12.60
N GLY A 55 8.87 -2.60 -13.31
CA GLY A 55 7.69 -2.07 -14.01
C GLY A 55 6.37 -2.27 -13.26
N GLY A 56 6.41 -2.79 -12.03
CA GLY A 56 5.23 -2.97 -11.21
C GLY A 56 4.73 -1.64 -10.66
N ASN A 57 3.43 -1.35 -10.86
CA ASN A 57 2.75 -0.22 -10.22
C ASN A 57 2.90 -0.32 -8.70
N LYS A 58 3.40 0.74 -8.07
CA LYS A 58 3.59 0.76 -6.61
C LYS A 58 2.24 0.70 -5.90
N ILE A 59 2.23 0.04 -4.76
CA ILE A 59 1.15 0.04 -3.78
C ILE A 59 1.65 0.82 -2.57
N LEU A 60 0.78 1.59 -1.94
CA LEU A 60 1.05 2.24 -0.67
C LEU A 60 0.17 1.57 0.39
N TYR A 61 0.77 1.12 1.49
CA TYR A 61 0.02 0.52 2.60
C TYR A 61 0.36 1.21 3.92
N LYS A 62 -0.59 1.17 4.86
CA LYS A 62 -0.43 1.69 6.22
C LYS A 62 0.24 0.64 7.11
N SER A 63 1.29 1.02 7.83
CA SER A 63 2.01 0.16 8.78
C SER A 63 1.18 -0.06 10.07
N PRO A 64 1.19 -1.26 10.68
CA PRO A 64 1.87 -2.48 10.21
C PRO A 64 1.18 -3.09 8.98
N ILE A 65 1.93 -3.83 8.15
CA ILE A 65 1.38 -4.56 6.99
C ILE A 65 0.13 -5.35 7.42
N PRO A 66 -1.03 -5.16 6.75
CA PRO A 66 -2.20 -5.98 7.02
C PRO A 66 -1.89 -7.47 6.79
N THR A 67 -2.36 -8.34 7.68
CA THR A 67 -2.23 -9.79 7.52
C THR A 67 -2.93 -10.28 6.25
N THR A 68 -2.58 -11.46 5.75
CA THR A 68 -3.29 -12.05 4.60
C THR A 68 -4.80 -12.14 4.82
N GLU A 69 -5.24 -12.48 6.03
CA GLU A 69 -6.66 -12.48 6.41
C GLU A 69 -7.28 -11.09 6.31
N ASN A 70 -6.61 -10.05 6.84
CA ASN A 70 -7.07 -8.67 6.70
C ASN A 70 -7.16 -8.23 5.23
N LEU A 71 -6.19 -8.61 4.41
CA LEU A 71 -6.20 -8.30 2.97
C LEU A 71 -7.36 -9.01 2.26
N ILE A 72 -7.67 -10.26 2.59
CA ILE A 72 -8.83 -10.97 2.05
C ILE A 72 -10.12 -10.25 2.45
N ILE A 73 -10.24 -9.84 3.72
CA ILE A 73 -11.41 -9.10 4.22
C ILE A 73 -11.55 -7.77 3.49
N LEU A 74 -10.46 -7.02 3.30
CA LEU A 74 -10.46 -5.76 2.55
C LEU A 74 -10.83 -5.96 1.08
N ALA A 75 -10.32 -7.01 0.43
CA ALA A 75 -10.62 -7.33 -0.96
C ALA A 75 -12.11 -7.66 -1.21
N ILE A 76 -12.79 -8.20 -0.20
CA ILE A 76 -14.20 -8.60 -0.29
C ILE A 76 -15.14 -7.47 0.16
N ASN A 77 -14.74 -6.69 1.16
CA ASN A 77 -15.66 -5.78 1.88
C ASN A 77 -15.33 -4.29 1.73
N SER A 78 -14.22 -3.89 1.10
CA SER A 78 -13.93 -2.46 0.94
C SER A 78 -14.89 -1.83 -0.08
N ASP A 79 -15.39 -0.64 0.27
CA ASP A 79 -16.16 0.20 -0.64
C ASP A 79 -15.27 0.89 -1.71
N TYR A 80 -13.95 0.72 -1.62
CA TYR A 80 -12.99 1.36 -2.50
C TYR A 80 -12.36 0.33 -3.45
N GLU A 81 -12.65 0.46 -4.75
CA GLU A 81 -12.17 -0.46 -5.79
C GLU A 81 -10.63 -0.58 -5.83
N ASP A 82 -9.92 0.53 -5.64
CA ASP A 82 -8.46 0.55 -5.58
C ASP A 82 -7.90 -0.18 -4.35
N GLU A 83 -8.62 -0.12 -3.23
CA GLU A 83 -8.24 -0.86 -2.03
C GLU A 83 -8.47 -2.36 -2.23
N CYS A 84 -9.58 -2.75 -2.86
CA CYS A 84 -9.85 -4.15 -3.19
C CYS A 84 -8.77 -4.74 -4.10
N GLU A 85 -8.41 -4.01 -5.16
CA GLU A 85 -7.37 -4.42 -6.10
C GLU A 85 -5.99 -4.51 -5.43
N ALA A 86 -5.64 -3.52 -4.60
CA ALA A 86 -4.38 -3.50 -3.88
C ALA A 86 -4.29 -4.63 -2.87
N ALA A 87 -5.39 -4.92 -2.16
CA ALA A 87 -5.47 -6.02 -1.21
C ALA A 87 -5.34 -7.39 -1.89
N TRP A 88 -6.02 -7.59 -3.02
CA TRP A 88 -5.85 -8.77 -3.87
C TRP A 88 -4.37 -8.95 -4.29
N LYS A 89 -3.76 -7.92 -4.88
CA LYS A 89 -2.34 -7.96 -5.31
C LYS A 89 -1.36 -8.17 -4.15
N GLY A 90 -1.62 -7.55 -3.00
CA GLY A 90 -0.81 -7.67 -1.79
C GLY A 90 -0.85 -9.07 -1.18
N SER A 91 -2.05 -9.69 -1.12
CA SER A 91 -2.21 -11.03 -0.57
C SER A 91 -1.44 -12.09 -1.36
N VAL A 92 -1.41 -11.98 -2.71
CA VAL A 92 -0.65 -12.88 -3.57
C VAL A 92 0.87 -12.78 -3.32
N LYS A 93 1.40 -11.58 -3.07
CA LYS A 93 2.84 -11.43 -2.75
C LYS A 93 3.19 -11.92 -1.36
N LEU A 94 2.39 -11.61 -0.33
CA LEU A 94 2.70 -12.07 1.02
C LEU A 94 2.69 -13.60 1.11
N LEU A 95 1.80 -14.26 0.35
CA LEU A 95 1.83 -15.71 0.17
C LEU A 95 3.09 -16.19 -0.55
N SER A 96 3.59 -15.46 -1.56
CA SER A 96 4.80 -15.83 -2.30
C SER A 96 6.11 -15.61 -1.52
N LEU A 97 6.07 -14.89 -0.40
CA LEU A 97 7.24 -14.64 0.48
C LEU A 97 7.30 -15.64 1.66
N GLN A 98 6.31 -16.52 1.79
CA GLN A 98 6.24 -17.55 2.84
C GLN A 98 6.72 -18.94 2.36
N PHE A 99 7.17 -19.06 1.11
CA PHE A 99 7.71 -20.29 0.52
C PHE A 99 9.14 -20.10 0.00
#